data_AF-A0A7S1WPM0-F1
#
_entry.id   AF-A0A7S1WPM0-F1
#
_cell.length_a   1.000
_cell.length_b   1.000
_cell.length_c   1.000
_cell.angle_alpha   90.00
_cell.angle_beta   90.00
_cell.angle_gamma   90.00
#
_symmetry.space_group_name_H-M   'P 1'
#
loop_
_entity.id
_entity.type
_entity.pdbx_description
1 polymer ?
#
loop_
_entity_poly.entity_id
_entity_poly.type
_entity_poly.pdbx_seq_one_letter_code
_entity_poly.pdbx_strand_id
1 'polypeptide(L)'
;SIRSEELLRAKLAQLSPELQKQVFELHDHVAARHGAAKTLVGIVNTNSFKGGFEGDFATNLFLTTSRFNCSCRANASAAWREQEGRQAVTATRAIAEGEEVCVNYLGTNHARTEVRRAYLERKYGYACMCEACVQSTPESDRNRDLIGRLEGSIDQEASGNAPVHPAEFMATVEKLLKLYEAEGILTPTTA
;
A
#
# COMPACT_ATOMS: atom_id res chain seq x y z
N SER A 1 -16.67 14.95 4.71
CA SER A 1 -17.32 16.26 4.82
C SER A 1 -18.32 16.40 3.68
N ILE A 2 -19.40 17.16 3.83
CA ILE A 2 -20.38 17.40 2.74
C ILE A 2 -19.67 17.95 1.49
N ARG A 3 -18.74 18.88 1.69
CA ARG A 3 -17.92 19.49 0.62
C ARG A 3 -17.05 18.49 -0.16
N SER A 4 -16.56 17.42 0.49
CA SER A 4 -15.79 16.38 -0.20
C SER A 4 -16.69 15.48 -1.05
N GLU A 5 -17.95 15.28 -0.65
CA GLU A 5 -18.88 14.46 -1.41
C GLU A 5 -19.37 15.17 -2.68
N GLU A 6 -19.69 16.47 -2.59
CA GLU A 6 -20.06 17.29 -3.75
C GLU A 6 -18.97 17.32 -4.82
N LEU A 7 -17.70 17.48 -4.40
CA LEU A 7 -16.56 17.48 -5.32
C LEU A 7 -16.41 16.14 -6.04
N LEU A 8 -16.55 15.02 -5.32
CA LEU A 8 -16.47 13.69 -5.92
C LEU A 8 -17.62 13.46 -6.91
N ARG A 9 -18.84 13.90 -6.59
CA ARG A 9 -19.98 13.81 -7.51
C ARG A 9 -19.76 14.64 -8.77
N ALA A 10 -19.22 15.85 -8.63
CA ALA A 10 -18.89 16.71 -9.77
C ALA A 10 -17.80 16.09 -10.67
N LYS A 11 -16.76 15.46 -10.10
CA LYS A 11 -15.74 14.73 -10.86
C LYS A 11 -16.32 13.47 -11.53
N LEU A 12 -17.16 12.71 -10.84
CA LEU A 12 -17.82 11.53 -11.38
C LEU A 12 -18.71 11.86 -12.58
N ALA A 13 -19.45 12.97 -12.52
CA ALA A 13 -20.34 13.41 -13.61
C ALA A 13 -19.60 13.77 -14.90
N GLN A 14 -18.29 14.03 -14.84
CA GLN A 14 -17.43 14.29 -16.01
C GLN A 14 -16.96 12.99 -16.70
N LEU A 15 -17.16 11.83 -16.08
CA LEU A 15 -16.77 10.54 -16.65
C LEU A 15 -17.85 9.97 -17.56
N SER A 16 -17.46 9.09 -18.49
CA SER A 16 -18.43 8.34 -19.31
C SER A 16 -19.34 7.46 -18.44
N PRO A 17 -20.55 7.12 -18.90
CA PRO A 17 -21.46 6.23 -18.16
C PRO A 17 -20.82 4.87 -17.79
N GLU A 18 -19.96 4.33 -18.66
CA GLU A 18 -19.24 3.08 -18.43
C GLU A 18 -18.24 3.21 -17.27
N LEU A 19 -17.50 4.32 -17.22
CA LEU A 19 -16.57 4.59 -16.12
C LEU A 19 -17.31 4.86 -14.81
N GLN A 20 -18.43 5.59 -14.85
CA GLN A 20 -19.28 5.78 -13.67
C GLN A 20 -19.76 4.44 -13.10
N LYS A 21 -20.22 3.53 -13.96
CA LYS A 21 -20.61 2.17 -13.56
C LYS A 21 -19.44 1.42 -12.92
N GLN A 22 -18.26 1.43 -13.54
CA GLN A 22 -17.07 0.77 -13.01
C GLN A 22 -16.64 1.30 -11.64
N VAL A 23 -16.79 2.61 -11.38
CA VAL A 23 -16.56 3.18 -10.04
C VAL A 23 -17.48 2.54 -9.01
N PHE A 24 -18.77 2.38 -9.31
CA PHE A 24 -19.73 1.76 -8.37
C PHE A 24 -19.58 0.24 -8.22
N GLU A 25 -18.86 -0.43 -9.13
CA GLU A 25 -18.48 -1.83 -8.95
C GLU A 25 -17.43 -2.02 -7.84
N LEU A 26 -16.58 -1.02 -7.59
CA LEU A 26 -15.56 -1.06 -6.54
C LEU A 26 -16.14 -1.19 -5.13
N HIS A 27 -15.31 -1.67 -4.19
CA HIS A 27 -15.76 -1.99 -2.84
C HIS A 27 -15.98 -0.75 -1.97
N ASP A 28 -17.00 -0.76 -1.12
CA ASP A 28 -17.20 0.20 -0.03
C ASP A 28 -17.25 -0.60 1.27
N HIS A 29 -16.14 -0.62 2.02
CA HIS A 29 -16.04 -1.48 3.19
C HIS A 29 -17.00 -1.04 4.32
N VAL A 30 -17.32 0.25 4.40
CA VAL A 30 -18.26 0.78 5.41
C VAL A 30 -19.66 0.31 5.06
N ALA A 31 -20.08 0.50 3.81
CA ALA A 31 -21.40 0.05 3.37
C ALA A 31 -21.56 -1.47 3.51
N ALA A 32 -20.54 -2.24 3.11
CA ALA A 32 -20.54 -3.70 3.24
C ALA A 32 -20.66 -4.16 4.71
N ARG A 33 -19.90 -3.54 5.62
CA ARG A 33 -19.96 -3.84 7.07
C ARG A 33 -21.33 -3.59 7.68
N HIS A 34 -22.04 -2.57 7.21
CA HIS A 34 -23.33 -2.15 7.77
C HIS A 34 -24.54 -2.65 6.96
N GLY A 35 -24.34 -3.43 5.90
CA GLY A 35 -25.43 -3.87 5.01
C GLY A 35 -26.14 -2.70 4.32
N ALA A 36 -25.43 -1.60 4.10
CA ALA A 36 -25.97 -0.36 3.53
C ALA A 36 -25.68 -0.24 2.03
N ALA A 37 -26.34 0.71 1.36
CA ALA A 37 -26.01 1.07 0.00
C ALA A 37 -24.61 1.71 -0.07
N LYS A 38 -23.87 1.42 -1.15
CA LYS A 38 -22.54 2.02 -1.38
C LYS A 38 -22.65 3.53 -1.52
N THR A 39 -21.63 4.23 -1.04
CA THR A 39 -21.47 5.68 -1.20
C THR A 39 -20.24 5.98 -2.03
N LEU A 40 -20.25 7.09 -2.78
CA LEU A 40 -19.07 7.50 -3.55
C LEU A 40 -17.87 7.78 -2.64
N VAL A 41 -18.11 8.39 -1.47
CA VAL A 41 -17.07 8.64 -0.46
C VAL A 41 -16.49 7.34 0.09
N GLY A 42 -17.33 6.36 0.43
CA GLY A 42 -16.88 5.06 0.93
C GLY A 42 -16.09 4.27 -0.12
N ILE A 43 -16.54 4.29 -1.37
CA ILE A 43 -15.80 3.72 -2.51
C ILE A 43 -14.43 4.38 -2.63
N VAL A 44 -14.37 5.71 -2.76
CA VAL A 44 -13.11 6.44 -2.94
C VAL A 44 -12.18 6.22 -1.76
N ASN A 45 -12.68 6.29 -0.52
CA ASN A 45 -11.86 6.08 0.67
C ASN A 45 -11.26 4.67 0.77
N THR A 46 -11.94 3.67 0.20
CA THR A 46 -11.51 2.26 0.23
C THR A 46 -10.51 1.95 -0.88
N ASN A 47 -10.62 2.58 -2.05
CA ASN A 47 -9.92 2.14 -3.26
C ASN A 47 -8.84 3.10 -3.77
N SER A 48 -8.71 4.28 -3.16
CA SER A 48 -7.79 5.29 -3.70
C SER A 48 -6.34 5.06 -3.32
N PHE A 49 -5.46 5.48 -4.21
CA PHE A 49 -4.01 5.46 -4.07
C PHE A 49 -3.49 6.89 -3.89
N LYS A 50 -2.38 7.02 -3.15
CA LYS A 50 -1.59 8.26 -3.10
C LYS A 50 -0.68 8.35 -4.33
N GLY A 51 -0.31 9.56 -4.72
CA GLY A 51 0.43 9.81 -5.96
C GLY A 51 -0.48 9.74 -7.18
N GLY A 52 0.03 10.19 -8.33
CA GLY A 52 -0.74 10.30 -9.58
C GLY A 52 -0.51 11.63 -10.29
N PHE A 53 -1.38 11.95 -11.25
CA PHE A 53 -1.26 13.14 -12.11
C PHE A 53 -1.24 14.48 -11.36
N GLU A 54 -1.83 14.55 -10.16
CA GLU A 54 -1.90 15.77 -9.33
C GLU A 54 -0.87 15.74 -8.16
N GLY A 55 0.11 14.82 -8.19
CA GLY A 55 1.20 14.70 -7.21
C GLY A 55 0.91 13.82 -5.99
N ASP A 56 1.86 13.74 -5.06
CA ASP A 56 1.88 12.78 -3.94
C ASP A 56 0.73 12.95 -2.93
N PHE A 57 0.18 14.15 -2.85
CA PHE A 57 -0.93 14.49 -1.93
C PHE A 57 -2.31 14.27 -2.55
N ALA A 58 -2.38 14.00 -3.86
CA ALA A 58 -3.64 13.76 -4.54
C ALA A 58 -4.15 12.34 -4.28
N THR A 59 -5.48 12.23 -4.20
CA THR A 59 -6.19 10.96 -4.06
C THR A 59 -6.65 10.52 -5.44
N ASN A 60 -6.08 9.44 -5.95
CA ASN A 60 -6.34 8.95 -7.30
C ASN A 60 -7.03 7.59 -7.28
N LEU A 61 -8.02 7.42 -8.15
CA LEU A 61 -8.76 6.17 -8.30
C LEU A 61 -8.35 5.47 -9.59
N PHE A 62 -7.62 4.37 -9.46
CA PHE A 62 -7.19 3.56 -10.61
C PHE A 62 -8.06 2.30 -10.66
N LEU A 63 -9.04 2.28 -11.57
CA LEU A 63 -10.08 1.24 -11.60
C LEU A 63 -9.54 -0.19 -11.67
N THR A 64 -8.48 -0.41 -12.47
CA THR A 64 -7.84 -1.73 -12.58
C THR A 64 -7.04 -2.07 -11.33
N THR A 65 -6.19 -1.14 -10.86
CA THR A 65 -5.34 -1.36 -9.68
C THR A 65 -6.14 -1.54 -8.39
N SER A 66 -7.33 -0.93 -8.30
CA SER A 66 -8.24 -1.04 -7.15
C SER A 66 -8.82 -2.44 -6.95
N ARG A 67 -8.63 -3.36 -7.91
CA ARG A 67 -9.15 -4.74 -7.85
C ARG A 67 -8.16 -5.74 -7.26
N PHE A 68 -6.89 -5.37 -7.10
CA PHE A 68 -5.87 -6.26 -6.52
C PHE A 68 -6.01 -6.30 -5.02
N ASN A 69 -6.02 -7.49 -4.42
CA ASN A 69 -6.05 -7.66 -2.97
C ASN A 69 -4.70 -7.34 -2.31
N CYS A 70 -4.70 -7.33 -0.98
CA CYS A 70 -3.51 -7.00 -0.19
C CYS A 70 -2.85 -8.24 0.44
N SER A 71 -1.52 -8.29 0.34
CA SER A 71 -0.68 -9.18 1.14
C SER A 71 0.45 -8.38 1.78
N CYS A 72 0.79 -8.68 3.04
CA CYS A 72 1.97 -8.09 3.69
C CYS A 72 3.30 -8.62 3.10
N ARG A 73 3.23 -9.73 2.35
CA ARG A 73 4.28 -10.30 1.51
C ARG A 73 3.76 -10.36 0.08
N ALA A 74 3.56 -9.18 -0.50
CA ALA A 74 3.02 -8.99 -1.84
C ALA A 74 3.94 -9.58 -2.92
N ASN A 75 3.35 -10.07 -4.01
CA ASN A 75 4.07 -10.58 -5.18
C ASN A 75 4.09 -9.59 -6.35
N ALA A 76 3.43 -8.44 -6.19
CA ALA A 76 3.50 -7.31 -7.08
C ALA A 76 3.58 -5.98 -6.31
N SER A 77 4.20 -4.98 -6.94
CA SER A 77 4.19 -3.59 -6.48
C SER A 77 3.24 -2.76 -7.33
N ALA A 78 2.55 -1.80 -6.72
CA ALA A 78 1.75 -0.81 -7.42
C ALA A 78 2.39 0.57 -7.26
N ALA A 79 2.81 1.17 -8.36
CA ALA A 79 3.49 2.46 -8.35
C ALA A 79 3.04 3.33 -9.53
N TRP A 80 3.00 4.65 -9.28
CA TRP A 80 2.75 5.63 -10.31
C TRP A 80 4.02 5.80 -11.16
N ARG A 81 3.91 5.57 -12.47
CA ARG A 81 5.00 5.80 -13.42
C ARG A 81 4.79 7.15 -14.09
N GLU A 82 5.44 8.17 -13.55
CA GLU A 82 5.25 9.57 -13.99
C GLU A 82 5.56 9.76 -15.47
N GLN A 83 6.67 9.21 -15.95
CA GLN A 83 7.07 9.28 -17.36
C GLN A 83 6.05 8.61 -18.32
N GLU A 84 5.31 7.62 -17.81
CA GLU A 84 4.33 6.87 -18.60
C GLU A 84 2.89 7.36 -18.38
N GLY A 85 2.67 8.29 -17.43
CA GLY A 85 1.36 8.81 -17.09
C GLY A 85 0.36 7.73 -16.66
N ARG A 86 0.81 6.67 -15.98
CA ARG A 86 -0.07 5.55 -15.56
C ARG A 86 0.33 4.90 -14.24
N GLN A 87 -0.65 4.29 -13.59
CA GLN A 87 -0.42 3.36 -12.49
C GLN A 87 0.03 2.00 -13.05
N ALA A 88 1.16 1.50 -12.59
CA ALA A 88 1.70 0.21 -13.00
C ALA A 88 1.66 -0.78 -11.85
N VAL A 89 1.18 -1.99 -12.13
CA VAL A 89 1.35 -3.16 -11.26
C VAL A 89 2.44 -4.03 -11.87
N THR A 90 3.54 -4.22 -11.15
CA THR A 90 4.70 -4.98 -11.65
C THR A 90 4.98 -6.14 -10.71
N ALA A 91 5.15 -7.34 -11.25
CA ALA A 91 5.55 -8.51 -10.46
C ALA A 91 6.93 -8.26 -9.84
N THR A 92 7.09 -8.61 -8.57
CA THR A 92 8.36 -8.45 -7.83
C THR A 92 9.04 -9.78 -7.53
N ARG A 93 8.38 -10.88 -7.88
CA ARG A 93 8.91 -12.24 -7.94
C ARG A 93 8.16 -13.03 -9.00
N ALA A 94 8.62 -14.24 -9.28
CA ALA A 94 7.84 -15.17 -10.08
C ALA A 94 6.46 -15.41 -9.42
N ILE A 95 5.42 -15.43 -10.26
CA ILE A 95 4.03 -15.68 -9.86
C ILE A 95 3.61 -16.95 -10.59
N ALA A 96 3.17 -17.96 -9.84
CA ALA A 96 2.74 -19.23 -10.43
C ALA A 96 1.38 -19.09 -11.12
N GLU A 97 1.07 -19.99 -12.07
CA GLU A 97 -0.26 -20.05 -12.66
C GLU A 97 -1.32 -20.31 -11.59
N GLY A 98 -2.38 -19.49 -11.58
CA GLY A 98 -3.44 -19.56 -10.57
C GLY A 98 -3.10 -18.89 -9.23
N GLU A 99 -1.87 -18.41 -9.02
CA GLU A 99 -1.52 -17.61 -7.86
C GLU A 99 -2.17 -16.22 -7.95
N GLU A 100 -2.82 -15.77 -6.87
CA GLU A 100 -3.42 -14.45 -6.81
C GLU A 100 -2.35 -13.35 -6.81
N VAL A 101 -2.53 -12.34 -7.65
CA VAL A 101 -1.67 -11.15 -7.64
C VAL A 101 -2.11 -10.22 -6.51
N CYS A 102 -1.22 -10.00 -5.55
CA CYS A 102 -1.45 -9.13 -4.40
C CYS A 102 -0.45 -7.99 -4.37
N VAL A 103 -0.92 -6.80 -3.96
CA VAL A 103 -0.08 -5.62 -3.70
C VAL A 103 -0.01 -5.35 -2.19
N ASN A 104 0.87 -4.47 -1.74
CA ASN A 104 0.94 -4.10 -0.32
C ASN A 104 0.25 -2.74 -0.08
N TYR A 105 -0.87 -2.75 0.66
CA TYR A 105 -1.62 -1.52 0.99
C TYR A 105 -0.94 -0.65 2.04
N LEU A 106 0.03 -1.18 2.77
CA LEU A 106 0.70 -0.51 3.87
C LEU A 106 1.89 0.35 3.41
N GLY A 107 2.23 0.30 2.12
CA GLY A 107 3.40 0.99 1.57
C GLY A 107 4.68 0.52 2.26
N THR A 108 5.45 1.48 2.78
CA THR A 108 6.70 1.26 3.54
C THR A 108 6.46 1.00 5.03
N ASN A 109 5.21 0.82 5.47
CA ASN A 109 4.94 0.48 6.86
C ASN A 109 5.14 -1.02 7.09
N HIS A 110 6.31 -1.38 7.61
CA HIS A 110 6.69 -2.76 7.91
C HIS A 110 6.42 -3.19 9.36
N ALA A 111 5.58 -2.46 10.11
CA ALA A 111 5.30 -2.70 11.53
C ALA A 111 4.88 -4.14 11.87
N ARG A 112 4.85 -4.47 13.16
CA ARG A 112 4.41 -5.77 13.72
C ARG A 112 3.01 -6.19 13.29
N THR A 113 2.74 -7.49 13.34
CA THR A 113 1.52 -8.09 12.79
C THR A 113 0.23 -7.50 13.38
N GLU A 114 0.20 -7.26 14.69
CA GLU A 114 -0.92 -6.62 15.37
C GLU A 114 -1.22 -5.22 14.79
N VAL A 115 -0.20 -4.40 14.60
CA VAL A 115 -0.31 -3.03 14.09
C VAL A 115 -0.82 -3.03 12.65
N ARG A 116 -0.28 -3.92 11.80
CA ARG A 116 -0.73 -4.07 10.41
C ARG A 116 -2.19 -4.50 10.33
N ARG A 117 -2.60 -5.48 11.12
CA ARG A 117 -4.01 -5.96 11.17
C ARG A 117 -4.95 -4.87 11.65
N ALA A 118 -4.62 -4.18 12.74
CA ALA A 118 -5.44 -3.09 13.26
C ALA A 118 -5.61 -1.96 12.24
N TYR A 119 -4.56 -1.63 11.49
CA TYR A 119 -4.65 -0.64 10.41
C TYR A 119 -5.58 -1.12 9.29
N LEU A 120 -5.36 -2.34 8.78
CA LEU A 120 -6.12 -2.89 7.66
C LEU A 120 -7.61 -3.07 8.01
N GLU A 121 -7.91 -3.53 9.21
CA GLU A 121 -9.28 -3.68 9.68
C GLU A 121 -9.98 -2.33 9.79
N ARG A 122 -9.30 -1.32 10.36
CA ARG A 122 -9.86 0.04 10.47
C ARG A 122 -10.08 0.69 9.11
N LYS A 123 -9.16 0.50 8.16
CA LYS A 123 -9.15 1.21 6.87
C LYS A 123 -9.93 0.51 5.76
N TYR A 124 -9.93 -0.82 5.76
CA TYR A 124 -10.49 -1.65 4.68
C TYR A 124 -11.49 -2.69 5.19
N GLY A 125 -11.74 -2.79 6.49
CA GLY A 125 -12.82 -3.61 7.06
C GLY A 125 -12.54 -5.11 7.09
N TYR A 126 -11.29 -5.57 6.96
CA TYR A 126 -10.94 -6.99 7.03
C TYR A 126 -9.72 -7.26 7.92
N ALA A 127 -9.68 -8.45 8.53
CA ALA A 127 -8.50 -8.95 9.23
C ALA A 127 -7.56 -9.64 8.23
N CYS A 128 -6.31 -9.19 8.13
CA CYS A 128 -5.36 -9.77 7.18
C CYS A 128 -4.95 -11.20 7.57
N MET A 129 -5.16 -12.12 6.62
CA MET A 129 -4.87 -13.56 6.73
C MET A 129 -3.76 -14.02 5.77
N CYS A 130 -2.95 -13.10 5.24
CA CYS A 130 -1.80 -13.49 4.41
C CYS A 130 -0.76 -14.30 5.20
N GLU A 131 0.12 -15.01 4.50
CA GLU A 131 1.16 -15.86 5.09
C GLU A 131 1.98 -15.14 6.17
N ALA A 132 2.41 -13.90 5.93
CA ALA A 132 3.20 -13.12 6.88
C ALA A 132 2.44 -12.76 8.17
N CYS A 133 1.11 -12.68 8.12
CA CYS A 133 0.29 -12.41 9.30
C CYS A 133 -0.13 -13.70 10.03
N VAL A 134 -0.32 -14.81 9.31
CA VAL A 134 -0.71 -16.10 9.89
C VAL A 134 0.49 -16.80 10.52
N GLN A 135 1.66 -16.73 9.88
CA GLN A 135 2.90 -17.38 10.32
C GLN A 135 3.80 -16.46 11.15
N SER A 136 3.28 -15.32 11.63
CA SER A 136 4.04 -14.36 12.42
C SER A 136 4.61 -15.00 13.68
N THR A 137 5.89 -14.80 13.94
CA THR A 137 6.58 -15.24 15.15
C THR A 137 7.06 -14.02 15.96
N PRO A 138 7.38 -14.19 17.26
CA PRO A 138 8.01 -13.13 18.04
C PRO A 138 9.35 -12.65 17.44
N GLU A 139 10.05 -13.50 16.70
CA GLU A 139 11.27 -13.12 15.97
C GLU A 139 10.94 -12.22 14.77
N SER A 140 9.93 -12.58 13.97
CA SER A 140 9.47 -11.75 12.84
C SER A 140 9.02 -10.38 13.31
N ASP A 141 8.29 -10.31 14.42
CA ASP A 141 7.88 -9.03 15.01
C ASP A 141 9.09 -8.18 15.46
N ARG A 142 10.13 -8.80 16.04
CA ARG A 142 11.38 -8.09 16.39
C ARG A 142 12.15 -7.63 15.15
N ASN A 143 12.21 -8.45 14.11
CA ASN A 143 12.84 -8.08 12.84
C ASN A 143 12.15 -6.85 12.25
N ARG A 144 10.83 -6.82 12.27
CA ARG A 144 10.01 -5.70 11.78
C ARG A 144 10.14 -4.43 12.60
N ASP A 145 10.19 -4.54 13.93
CA ASP A 145 10.52 -3.40 14.79
C ASP A 145 11.94 -2.88 14.53
N LEU A 146 12.89 -3.76 14.21
CA LEU A 146 14.25 -3.36 13.86
C LEU A 146 14.30 -2.70 12.48
N ILE A 147 13.60 -3.23 11.47
CA ILE A 147 13.45 -2.62 10.15
C ILE A 147 13.01 -1.16 10.29
N GLY A 148 11.90 -0.89 10.99
CA GLY A 148 11.41 0.47 11.14
C GLY A 148 12.39 1.42 11.84
N ARG A 149 13.22 0.91 12.77
CA ARG A 149 14.30 1.71 13.39
C ARG A 149 15.45 2.00 12.43
N LEU A 150 15.86 1.01 11.64
CA LEU A 150 16.95 1.17 10.67
C LEU A 150 16.55 2.11 9.53
N GLU A 151 15.33 1.96 8.99
CA GLU A 151 14.74 2.88 8.01
C GLU A 151 14.74 4.32 8.55
N GLY A 152 14.26 4.50 9.78
CA GLY A 152 14.29 5.82 10.42
C GLY A 152 15.70 6.40 10.58
N SER A 153 16.71 5.59 10.87
CA SER A 153 18.11 6.04 10.94
C SER A 153 18.61 6.49 9.57
N ILE A 154 18.39 5.65 8.54
CA ILE A 154 18.79 5.93 7.16
C ILE A 154 18.13 7.21 6.67
N ASP A 155 16.84 7.41 6.93
CA ASP A 155 16.09 8.60 6.52
C ASP A 155 16.64 9.88 7.16
N GLN A 156 17.02 9.84 8.45
CA GLN A 156 17.60 11.01 9.13
C GLN A 156 18.98 11.36 8.57
N GLU A 157 19.82 10.36 8.31
CA GLU A 157 21.13 10.55 7.69
C GLU A 157 21.02 11.05 6.25
N ALA A 158 20.17 10.43 5.43
CA ALA A 158 19.95 10.82 4.03
C ALA A 158 19.33 12.23 3.90
N SER A 159 18.53 12.65 4.88
CA SER A 159 17.95 14.00 4.93
C SER A 159 18.88 15.07 5.50
N GLY A 160 20.10 14.70 5.92
CA GLY A 160 21.06 15.63 6.52
C GLY A 160 20.70 16.07 7.94
N ASN A 161 19.76 15.38 8.59
CA ASN A 161 19.35 15.65 9.97
C ASN A 161 20.25 14.95 11.00
N ALA A 162 21.16 14.09 10.56
CA ALA A 162 22.15 13.41 11.38
C ALA A 162 23.52 13.37 10.67
N PRO A 163 24.64 13.31 11.41
CA PRO A 163 25.95 13.08 10.82
C PRO A 163 25.99 11.72 10.11
N VAL A 164 26.50 11.71 8.87
CA VAL A 164 26.67 10.48 8.10
C VAL A 164 28.04 9.90 8.36
N HIS A 165 28.09 8.67 8.88
CA HIS A 165 29.31 7.89 9.03
C HIS A 165 29.32 6.78 7.97
N PRO A 166 30.06 6.92 6.84
CA PRO A 166 29.86 6.07 5.65
C PRO A 166 29.92 4.56 5.92
N ALA A 167 30.85 4.11 6.75
CA ALA A 167 30.98 2.68 7.10
C ALA A 167 29.79 2.17 7.92
N GLU A 168 29.29 2.97 8.86
CA GLU A 168 28.13 2.62 9.71
C GLU A 168 26.82 2.68 8.92
N PHE A 169 26.69 3.66 8.03
CA PHE A 169 25.58 3.78 7.10
C PHE A 169 25.48 2.53 6.21
N MET A 170 26.60 2.14 5.58
CA MET A 170 26.64 0.94 4.74
C MET A 170 26.34 -0.34 5.52
N ALA A 171 26.90 -0.49 6.73
CA ALA A 171 26.59 -1.63 7.59
C ALA A 171 25.10 -1.68 7.99
N THR A 172 24.49 -0.51 8.19
CA THR A 172 23.05 -0.38 8.48
C THR A 172 22.19 -0.80 7.29
N VAL A 173 22.53 -0.33 6.09
CA VAL A 173 21.85 -0.72 4.84
C VAL A 173 21.97 -2.22 4.59
N GLU A 174 23.16 -2.80 4.72
CA GLU A 174 23.36 -4.26 4.55
C GLU A 174 22.53 -5.07 5.53
N LYS A 175 22.44 -4.63 6.79
CA LYS A 175 21.61 -5.27 7.80
C LYS A 175 20.12 -5.16 7.47
N LEU A 176 19.67 -4.00 7.00
CA LEU A 176 18.29 -3.79 6.57
C LEU A 176 17.92 -4.71 5.40
N LEU A 177 18.77 -4.82 4.39
CA LEU A 177 18.55 -5.70 3.23
C LEU A 177 18.38 -7.17 3.65
N LYS A 178 19.22 -7.66 4.59
CA LYS A 178 19.09 -9.02 5.14
C LYS A 178 17.77 -9.23 5.89
N LEU A 179 17.32 -8.23 6.64
CA LEU A 179 16.03 -8.29 7.34
C LEU A 179 14.85 -8.29 6.37
N TYR A 180 14.92 -7.47 5.31
CA TYR A 180 13.88 -7.50 4.27
C TYR A 180 13.79 -8.86 3.60
N GLU A 181 14.91 -9.47 3.24
CA GLU A 181 14.93 -10.82 2.67
C GLU A 181 14.31 -11.85 3.63
N ALA A 182 14.71 -11.84 4.91
CA ALA A 182 14.18 -12.73 5.94
C ALA A 182 12.66 -12.58 6.14
N GLU A 183 12.15 -11.35 6.06
CA GLU A 183 10.72 -11.04 6.22
C GLU A 183 9.92 -11.12 4.90
N GLY A 184 10.59 -11.45 3.79
CA GLY A 184 10.02 -11.42 2.45
C GLY A 184 9.44 -10.05 2.06
N ILE A 185 10.02 -8.98 2.57
CA ILE A 185 9.69 -7.61 2.21
C ILE A 185 10.41 -7.26 0.93
N LEU A 186 9.68 -6.61 0.03
CA LEU A 186 10.23 -6.12 -1.22
C LEU A 186 11.20 -4.98 -0.96
N THR A 187 12.43 -5.12 -1.43
CA THR A 187 13.34 -3.97 -1.56
C THR A 187 12.86 -3.11 -2.73
N PRO A 188 12.97 -1.76 -2.64
CA PRO A 188 12.77 -0.92 -3.80
C PRO A 188 13.88 -1.22 -4.81
N THR A 189 13.63 -2.11 -5.78
CA THR A 189 14.42 -2.13 -7.01
C THR A 189 13.94 -0.97 -7.85
N THR A 190 14.82 -0.01 -8.09
CA THR A 190 14.62 1.00 -9.14
C THR A 190 14.35 0.27 -10.44
N ALA A 191 13.12 0.37 -10.94
CA ALA A 191 12.75 0.00 -12.29
C ALA A 191 13.01 1.17 -13.23
#